data_AF-X1EUF0-F1
#
_entry.id   AF-X1EUF0-F1
#
_cell.length_a   1.000
_cell.length_b   1.000
_cell.length_c   1.000
_cell.angle_alpha   90.00
_cell.angle_beta   90.00
_cell.angle_gamma   90.00
#
_symmetry.space_group_name_H-M   'P 1'
#
loop_
_entity.id
_entity.type
_entity.pdbx_description
1 polymer ?
#
loop_
_entity_poly.entity_id
_entity_poly.type
_entity_poly.pdbx_seq_one_letter_code
_entity_poly.pdbx_strand_id
1 'polypeptide(L)'
;MLKKARGFTLVELLVVVAIVGILSALVIPNALVAIQKAKQKETMKQIVHLATACADYVTSIGYAPDSGNQSGALQAGSNFMTSISPFFLKVCPINDQWGHPFRVYTGTAVASVYDIPAEDIGADDFLIVSLGRDGEDGGDESFTYNAVNPTAGMYKINSIADFNNDLININGSWLHAPRIMFRGS
;
A
#
# COMPACT_ATOMS: atom_id res chain seq x y z
N MET A 1 -22.55 -58.26 -18.01
CA MET A 1 -22.59 -58.19 -16.54
C MET A 1 -22.42 -56.72 -16.13
N LEU A 2 -23.48 -56.04 -15.67
CA LEU A 2 -23.36 -54.68 -15.15
C LEU A 2 -22.72 -54.74 -13.75
N LYS A 3 -21.56 -54.07 -13.57
CA LYS A 3 -20.96 -53.89 -12.25
C LYS A 3 -21.92 -53.08 -11.37
N LYS A 4 -22.31 -53.61 -10.21
CA LYS A 4 -23.03 -52.83 -9.18
C LYS A 4 -22.12 -51.68 -8.73
N ALA A 5 -22.54 -50.44 -9.01
CA ALA A 5 -21.91 -49.27 -8.41
C ALA A 5 -22.17 -49.30 -6.89
N ARG A 6 -21.12 -49.21 -6.09
CA ARG A 6 -21.25 -49.02 -4.64
C ARG A 6 -21.67 -47.58 -4.40
N GLY A 7 -22.81 -47.37 -3.75
CA GLY A 7 -23.27 -46.05 -3.33
C GLY A 7 -22.47 -45.53 -2.13
N PHE A 8 -22.32 -44.21 -2.04
CA PHE A 8 -21.68 -43.52 -0.92
C PHE A 8 -22.55 -43.65 0.35
N THR A 9 -21.95 -43.94 1.51
CA THR A 9 -22.71 -43.98 2.77
C THR A 9 -22.85 -42.59 3.39
N LEU A 10 -23.93 -42.37 4.14
CA LEU A 10 -24.13 -41.12 4.88
C LEU A 10 -23.03 -40.87 5.92
N VAL A 11 -22.49 -41.94 6.52
CA VAL A 11 -21.41 -41.86 7.51
C VAL A 11 -20.11 -41.38 6.86
N GLU A 12 -19.78 -41.87 5.66
CA GLU A 12 -18.60 -41.41 4.92
C GLU A 12 -18.71 -39.92 4.57
N LEU A 13 -19.89 -39.46 4.15
CA LEU A 13 -20.10 -38.04 3.87
C LEU A 13 -19.96 -37.19 5.14
N LEU A 14 -20.54 -37.66 6.26
CA LEU A 14 -20.55 -36.94 7.53
C LEU A 14 -19.14 -36.76 8.09
N VAL A 15 -18.31 -37.81 8.06
CA VAL A 15 -16.92 -37.73 8.52
C VAL A 15 -16.10 -36.77 7.65
N VAL A 16 -16.31 -36.78 6.34
CA VAL A 16 -15.60 -35.88 5.41
C VAL A 16 -15.94 -34.42 5.68
N VAL A 17 -17.23 -34.06 5.79
CA VAL A 17 -17.62 -32.67 6.07
C VAL A 17 -17.18 -32.21 7.46
N ALA A 18 -17.13 -33.11 8.44
CA ALA A 18 -16.61 -32.80 9.77
C ALA A 18 -15.10 -32.46 9.73
N ILE A 19 -14.28 -33.28 9.05
CA ILE A 19 -12.85 -33.03 8.91
C ILE A 19 -12.59 -31.75 8.12
N VAL A 20 -13.28 -31.56 6.99
CA VAL A 20 -13.15 -30.34 6.16
C VAL A 20 -13.59 -29.10 6.95
N GLY A 21 -14.64 -29.20 7.78
CA GLY A 21 -15.09 -28.11 8.65
C GLY A 21 -14.03 -27.69 9.66
N ILE A 22 -13.39 -28.66 10.34
CA ILE A 22 -12.31 -28.41 11.31
C ILE A 22 -11.10 -27.76 10.63
N LEU A 23 -10.67 -28.31 9.49
CA LEU A 23 -9.53 -27.75 8.74
C LEU A 23 -9.83 -26.32 8.24
N SER A 24 -11.02 -26.09 7.71
CA SER A 24 -11.42 -24.78 7.19
C SER A 24 -11.44 -23.71 8.27
N ALA A 25 -11.91 -24.04 9.48
CA ALA A 25 -11.95 -23.11 10.62
C ALA A 25 -10.56 -22.59 11.01
N LEU A 26 -9.51 -23.41 10.87
CA LEU A 26 -8.13 -23.03 11.20
C LEU A 26 -7.43 -22.30 10.05
N VAL A 27 -7.70 -22.69 8.80
CA VAL A 27 -6.96 -22.19 7.64
C VAL A 27 -7.46 -20.82 7.17
N ILE A 28 -8.78 -20.60 7.16
CA ILE A 28 -9.39 -19.36 6.62
C ILE A 28 -8.83 -18.08 7.26
N PRO A 29 -8.80 -17.90 8.59
CA PRO A 29 -8.34 -16.64 9.18
C PRO A 29 -6.87 -16.35 8.85
N ASN A 30 -6.03 -17.39 8.86
CA ASN A 30 -4.61 -17.27 8.51
C ASN A 30 -4.40 -16.92 7.03
N ALA A 31 -5.19 -17.51 6.13
CA ALA A 31 -5.15 -17.21 4.71
C ALA A 31 -5.53 -15.76 4.42
N LEU A 32 -6.56 -15.22 5.10
CA LEU A 32 -6.96 -13.81 4.95
C LEU A 32 -5.83 -12.85 5.33
N VAL A 33 -5.18 -13.06 6.47
CA VAL A 33 -4.02 -12.24 6.89
C VAL A 33 -2.86 -12.34 5.91
N ALA A 34 -2.57 -13.54 5.39
CA ALA A 34 -1.50 -13.73 4.41
C ALA A 34 -1.76 -12.97 3.10
N ILE A 35 -3.02 -12.95 2.63
CA ILE A 35 -3.43 -12.16 1.46
C ILE A 35 -3.23 -10.67 1.71
N GLN A 36 -3.64 -10.16 2.88
CA GLN A 36 -3.46 -8.73 3.20
C GLN A 36 -1.97 -8.33 3.27
N LYS A 37 -1.11 -9.19 3.84
CA LYS A 37 0.34 -8.98 3.82
C LYS A 37 0.92 -8.97 2.41
N ALA A 38 0.44 -9.86 1.54
CA ALA A 38 0.89 -9.90 0.15
C ALA A 38 0.49 -8.62 -0.60
N LYS A 39 -0.76 -8.15 -0.42
CA LYS A 39 -1.26 -6.89 -0.96
C LYS A 39 -0.42 -5.70 -0.48
N GLN A 40 -0.25 -5.55 0.84
CA GLN A 40 0.54 -4.46 1.41
C GLN A 40 1.98 -4.46 0.88
N LYS A 41 2.64 -5.62 0.85
CA LYS A 41 4.01 -5.73 0.34
C LYS A 41 4.11 -5.29 -1.13
N GLU A 42 3.15 -5.66 -1.96
CA GLU A 42 3.15 -5.30 -3.37
C GLU A 42 2.80 -3.81 -3.56
N THR A 43 1.85 -3.26 -2.78
CA THR A 43 1.60 -1.81 -2.72
C THR A 43 2.86 -1.04 -2.34
N MET A 44 3.60 -1.47 -1.30
CA MET A 44 4.84 -0.82 -0.89
C MET A 44 5.90 -0.82 -2.01
N LYS A 45 6.01 -1.91 -2.77
CA LYS A 45 6.91 -1.94 -3.94
C LYS A 45 6.47 -0.96 -5.03
N GLN A 46 5.17 -0.85 -5.30
CA GLN A 46 4.65 0.09 -6.29
C GLN A 46 4.92 1.54 -5.88
N ILE A 47 4.76 1.87 -4.59
CA ILE A 47 5.12 3.18 -4.04
C ILE A 47 6.61 3.46 -4.24
N VAL A 48 7.50 2.52 -3.91
CA VAL A 48 8.94 2.68 -4.13
C VAL A 48 9.26 2.85 -5.61
N HIS A 49 8.60 2.10 -6.49
CA HIS A 49 8.79 2.20 -7.94
C HIS A 49 8.38 3.59 -8.47
N LEU A 50 7.25 4.14 -8.00
CA LEU A 50 6.84 5.50 -8.28
C LEU A 50 7.84 6.51 -7.72
N ALA A 51 8.30 6.33 -6.48
CA ALA A 51 9.25 7.22 -5.82
C ALA A 51 10.58 7.29 -6.57
N THR A 52 11.11 6.15 -7.01
CA THR A 52 12.32 6.10 -7.84
C THR A 52 12.12 6.85 -9.15
N ALA A 53 10.98 6.66 -9.83
CA ALA A 53 10.70 7.35 -11.09
C ALA A 53 10.54 8.87 -10.90
N CYS A 54 9.93 9.32 -9.79
CA CYS A 54 9.89 10.73 -9.42
C CYS A 54 11.30 11.29 -9.14
N ALA A 55 12.12 10.56 -8.39
CA ALA A 55 13.50 10.98 -8.08
C ALA A 55 14.37 11.09 -9.34
N ASP A 56 14.22 10.15 -10.28
CA ASP A 56 14.90 10.20 -11.57
C ASP A 56 14.42 11.40 -12.41
N TYR A 57 13.12 11.68 -12.42
CA TYR A 57 12.55 12.86 -13.07
C TYR A 57 13.14 14.15 -12.49
N VAL A 58 13.09 14.29 -11.16
CA VAL A 58 13.64 15.44 -10.44
C VAL A 58 15.13 15.63 -10.75
N THR A 59 15.91 14.56 -10.76
CA THR A 59 17.35 14.62 -11.07
C THR A 59 17.61 15.12 -12.50
N SER A 60 16.73 14.80 -13.45
CA SER A 60 16.90 15.19 -14.85
C SER A 60 16.34 16.58 -15.20
N ILE A 61 15.26 17.00 -14.54
CA ILE A 61 14.51 18.22 -14.87
C ILE A 61 14.71 19.34 -13.83
N GLY A 62 15.02 18.99 -12.57
CA GLY A 62 15.28 19.92 -11.47
C GLY A 62 14.06 20.32 -10.66
N TYR A 63 12.88 19.76 -10.93
CA TYR A 63 11.64 19.97 -10.18
C TYR A 63 10.75 18.72 -10.23
N ALA A 64 9.77 18.63 -9.33
CA ALA A 64 8.88 17.47 -9.24
C ALA A 64 7.97 17.32 -10.48
N PRO A 65 7.52 16.10 -10.82
CA PRO A 65 6.60 15.87 -11.94
C PRO A 65 5.33 16.74 -11.87
N ASP A 66 4.67 16.99 -13.01
CA ASP A 66 3.56 17.95 -13.13
C ASP A 66 3.91 19.38 -12.69
N SER A 67 5.19 19.75 -12.74
CA SER A 67 5.69 21.05 -12.28
C SER A 67 5.31 21.36 -10.83
N GLY A 68 5.17 20.33 -9.99
CA GLY A 68 4.75 20.48 -8.60
C GLY A 68 3.25 20.72 -8.38
N ASN A 69 2.39 20.49 -9.39
CA ASN A 69 0.95 20.77 -9.28
C ASN A 69 0.09 19.54 -8.95
N GLN A 70 0.64 18.33 -9.01
CA GLN A 70 -0.11 17.12 -8.69
C GLN A 70 -0.46 17.13 -7.20
N SER A 71 -1.75 16.94 -6.90
CA SER A 71 -2.28 16.90 -5.55
C SER A 71 -3.47 15.94 -5.47
N GLY A 72 -3.42 15.00 -4.53
CA GLY A 72 -4.49 14.02 -4.30
C GLY A 72 -4.40 12.79 -5.20
N ALA A 73 -5.55 12.16 -5.45
CA ALA A 73 -5.63 10.87 -6.14
C ALA A 73 -5.07 10.91 -7.57
N LEU A 74 -4.25 9.93 -7.93
CA LEU A 74 -3.78 9.72 -9.29
C LEU A 74 -4.95 9.31 -10.19
N GLN A 75 -5.00 9.93 -11.37
CA GLN A 75 -6.01 9.66 -12.39
C GLN A 75 -5.32 9.26 -13.68
N ALA A 76 -5.94 8.34 -14.43
CA ALA A 76 -5.44 7.93 -15.72
C ALA A 76 -5.28 9.15 -16.66
N GLY A 77 -4.06 9.34 -17.19
CA GLY A 77 -3.77 10.45 -18.09
C GLY A 77 -3.58 11.80 -17.41
N SER A 78 -3.40 11.85 -16.09
CA SER A 78 -2.99 13.09 -15.42
C SER A 78 -1.65 13.59 -15.96
N ASN A 79 -1.42 14.90 -15.85
CA ASN A 79 -0.15 15.52 -16.27
C ASN A 79 1.04 14.84 -15.60
N PHE A 80 0.94 14.51 -14.31
CA PHE A 80 1.92 13.72 -13.57
C PHE A 80 2.31 12.42 -14.30
N MET A 81 1.30 11.63 -14.72
CA MET A 81 1.56 10.39 -15.44
C MET A 81 2.26 10.64 -16.77
N THR A 82 1.89 11.69 -17.50
CA THR A 82 2.54 12.05 -18.77
C THR A 82 3.96 12.56 -18.60
N SER A 83 4.30 13.12 -17.44
CA SER A 83 5.67 13.55 -17.13
C SER A 83 6.60 12.38 -16.84
N ILE A 84 6.12 11.36 -16.12
CA ILE A 84 6.94 10.21 -15.71
C ILE A 84 6.93 9.08 -16.75
N SER A 85 5.79 8.83 -17.37
CA SER A 85 5.60 7.75 -18.33
C SER A 85 5.64 8.29 -19.77
N PRO A 86 6.35 7.64 -20.71
CA PRO A 86 6.97 6.31 -20.60
C PRO A 86 8.45 6.31 -20.20
N PHE A 87 9.08 7.47 -20.03
CA PHE A 87 10.55 7.57 -19.96
C PHE A 87 11.15 7.08 -18.63
N PHE A 88 10.62 7.55 -17.50
CA PHE A 88 11.08 7.18 -16.17
C PHE A 88 10.34 5.95 -15.63
N LEU A 89 9.12 5.71 -16.12
CA LEU A 89 8.33 4.55 -15.76
C LEU A 89 7.48 4.05 -16.94
N LYS A 90 7.69 2.79 -17.35
CA LYS A 90 6.97 2.21 -18.50
C LYS A 90 5.46 2.12 -18.27
N VAL A 91 5.04 1.72 -17.07
CA VAL A 91 3.63 1.64 -16.69
C VAL A 91 3.49 2.21 -15.29
N CYS A 92 2.83 3.36 -15.19
CA CYS A 92 2.53 3.98 -13.91
C CYS A 92 1.37 3.23 -13.23
N PRO A 93 1.57 2.65 -12.04
CA PRO A 93 0.47 2.07 -11.27
C PRO A 93 -0.43 3.20 -10.76
N ILE A 94 -1.72 3.11 -11.07
CA ILE A 94 -2.72 4.11 -10.63
C ILE A 94 -3.30 3.69 -9.28
N ASN A 95 -3.60 2.40 -9.14
CA ASN A 95 -4.26 1.84 -7.97
C ASN A 95 -3.31 0.96 -7.18
N ASP A 96 -3.53 0.93 -5.87
CA ASP A 96 -2.92 -0.03 -4.96
C ASP A 96 -3.56 -1.44 -5.08
N GLN A 97 -3.10 -2.36 -4.23
CA GLN A 97 -3.56 -3.75 -4.24
C GLN A 97 -4.93 -3.97 -3.56
N TRP A 98 -5.50 -2.91 -2.97
CA TRP A 98 -6.87 -2.88 -2.46
C TRP A 98 -7.84 -2.27 -3.47
N GLY A 99 -7.32 -1.60 -4.50
CA GLY A 99 -8.07 -1.04 -5.62
C GLY A 99 -8.28 0.47 -5.52
N HIS A 100 -7.67 1.11 -4.52
CA HIS A 100 -7.76 2.55 -4.31
C HIS A 100 -6.67 3.28 -5.08
N PRO A 101 -6.94 4.45 -5.67
CA PRO A 101 -5.92 5.23 -6.36
C PRO A 101 -4.85 5.70 -5.37
N PHE A 102 -3.57 5.62 -5.75
CA PHE A 102 -2.50 6.26 -5.00
C PHE A 102 -2.78 7.76 -4.91
N ARG A 103 -2.57 8.37 -3.74
CA ARG A 103 -2.52 9.83 -3.64
C ARG A 103 -1.09 10.29 -3.82
N VAL A 104 -0.89 11.24 -4.72
CA VAL A 104 0.41 11.83 -4.98
C VAL A 104 0.32 13.34 -4.84
N TYR A 105 1.31 13.88 -4.14
CA TYR A 105 1.49 15.31 -3.97
C TYR A 105 2.90 15.66 -4.42
N THR A 106 3.05 16.75 -5.15
CA THR A 106 4.34 17.19 -5.68
C THR A 106 4.58 18.65 -5.32
N GLY A 107 5.85 19.04 -5.19
CA GLY A 107 6.26 20.39 -4.85
C GLY A 107 5.57 20.90 -3.57
N THR A 108 5.10 22.14 -3.62
CA THR A 108 4.48 22.81 -2.46
C THR A 108 3.17 22.18 -2.00
N ALA A 109 2.54 21.32 -2.80
CA ALA A 109 1.34 20.60 -2.38
C ALA A 109 1.61 19.63 -1.22
N VAL A 110 2.85 19.14 -1.07
CA VAL A 110 3.25 18.23 0.02
C VAL A 110 3.07 18.86 1.40
N ALA A 111 3.33 20.17 1.53
CA ALA A 111 3.27 20.88 2.81
C ALA A 111 1.87 20.98 3.43
N SER A 112 0.81 20.71 2.66
CA SER A 112 -0.56 20.73 3.18
C SER A 112 -1.04 19.37 3.72
N VAL A 113 -0.20 18.34 3.64
CA VAL A 113 -0.59 16.95 3.85
C VAL A 113 0.12 16.41 5.10
N TYR A 114 -0.63 15.75 5.99
CA TYR A 114 -0.12 15.16 7.24
C TYR A 114 0.66 16.12 8.16
N ASP A 115 0.32 17.41 8.15
CA ASP A 115 0.97 18.47 8.93
C ASP A 115 2.48 18.62 8.66
N ILE A 116 2.92 18.30 7.44
CA ILE A 116 4.31 18.49 7.01
C ILE A 116 4.58 20.01 6.85
N PRO A 117 5.56 20.60 7.55
CA PRO A 117 5.79 22.04 7.51
C PRO A 117 6.27 22.52 6.14
N ALA A 118 5.83 23.71 5.73
CA ALA A 118 6.18 24.26 4.42
C ALA A 118 7.64 24.67 4.28
N GLU A 119 8.34 24.98 5.40
CA GLU A 119 9.77 25.30 5.36
C GLU A 119 10.66 24.12 4.94
N ASP A 120 10.17 22.89 5.12
CA ASP A 120 10.92 21.66 4.81
C ASP A 120 10.63 21.16 3.39
N ILE A 121 9.81 21.88 2.60
CA ILE A 121 9.33 21.46 1.28
C ILE A 121 9.80 22.39 0.16
N GLY A 122 10.55 21.82 -0.78
CA GLY A 122 10.98 22.39 -2.05
C GLY A 122 10.06 22.05 -3.22
N ALA A 123 10.38 22.61 -4.39
CA ALA A 123 9.66 22.35 -5.65
C ALA A 123 9.97 20.96 -6.24
N ASP A 124 11.01 20.31 -5.74
CA ASP A 124 11.53 19.01 -6.11
C ASP A 124 10.97 17.86 -5.24
N ASP A 125 10.27 18.18 -4.16
CA ASP A 125 9.73 17.18 -3.26
C ASP A 125 8.46 16.50 -3.78
N PHE A 126 8.24 15.27 -3.33
CA PHE A 126 7.05 14.50 -3.65
C PHE A 126 6.66 13.56 -2.50
N LEU A 127 5.36 13.36 -2.37
CA LEU A 127 4.73 12.47 -1.41
C LEU A 127 3.84 11.48 -2.16
N ILE A 128 4.00 10.20 -1.86
CA ILE A 128 3.20 9.11 -2.43
C ILE A 128 2.55 8.36 -1.28
N VAL A 129 1.24 8.17 -1.39
CA VAL A 129 0.40 7.64 -0.32
C VAL A 129 -0.55 6.58 -0.86
N SER A 130 -0.71 5.49 -0.12
CA SER A 130 -1.85 4.56 -0.26
C SER A 130 -2.66 4.60 1.03
N LEU A 131 -3.99 4.65 0.89
CA LEU A 131 -4.96 4.73 1.99
C LEU A 131 -5.25 3.37 2.64
N GLY A 132 -4.31 2.43 2.53
CA GLY A 132 -4.49 1.08 3.05
C GLY A 132 -5.72 0.35 2.50
N ARG A 133 -6.27 -0.54 3.33
CA ARG A 133 -7.38 -1.43 2.98
C ARG A 133 -8.74 -0.73 3.02
N ASP A 134 -8.95 0.18 3.96
CA ASP A 134 -10.21 0.89 4.18
C ASP A 134 -10.44 1.98 3.14
N GLY A 135 -9.37 2.57 2.61
CA GLY A 135 -9.46 3.61 1.57
C GLY A 135 -9.83 4.98 2.12
N GLU A 136 -9.74 5.14 3.44
CA GLU A 136 -10.01 6.39 4.15
C GLU A 136 -8.69 7.04 4.57
N ASP A 137 -8.67 8.36 4.68
CA ASP A 137 -7.47 9.09 5.10
C ASP A 137 -7.30 9.01 6.63
N GLY A 138 -6.10 8.66 7.10
CA GLY A 138 -5.75 8.68 8.51
C GLY A 138 -5.90 7.36 9.28
N GLY A 139 -6.28 6.26 8.62
CA GLY A 139 -6.29 4.89 9.18
C GLY A 139 -6.89 4.75 10.60
N ASP A 140 -6.49 3.67 11.30
CA ASP A 140 -6.82 3.48 12.73
C ASP A 140 -5.86 4.26 13.66
N GLU A 141 -4.66 4.58 13.18
CA GLU A 141 -3.70 5.48 13.83
C GLU A 141 -3.46 6.70 12.94
N SER A 142 -4.05 7.85 13.30
CA SER A 142 -3.79 9.10 12.59
C SER A 142 -2.31 9.45 12.64
N PHE A 143 -1.67 9.51 11.47
CA PHE A 143 -0.29 9.93 11.34
C PHE A 143 -0.20 11.45 11.30
N THR A 144 0.57 12.02 12.23
CA THR A 144 0.98 13.43 12.21
C THR A 144 2.50 13.47 12.05
N TYR A 145 2.97 14.25 11.08
CA TYR A 145 4.40 14.41 10.86
C TYR A 145 5.09 15.00 12.10
N ASN A 146 6.24 14.42 12.46
CA ASN A 146 7.07 14.91 13.56
C ASN A 146 8.53 14.97 13.11
N ALA A 147 9.02 16.19 12.86
CA ALA A 147 10.38 16.46 12.41
C ALA A 147 11.46 15.92 13.36
N VAL A 148 11.17 15.80 14.67
CA VAL A 148 12.13 15.34 15.68
C VAL A 148 12.23 13.82 15.72
N ASN A 149 11.18 13.10 15.28
CA ASN A 149 11.18 11.64 15.20
C ASN A 149 10.47 11.14 13.94
N PRO A 150 11.14 11.15 12.79
CA PRO A 150 10.57 10.69 11.52
C PRO A 150 10.22 9.19 11.51
N THR A 151 10.74 8.41 12.47
CA THR A 151 10.43 6.97 12.64
C THR A 151 9.18 6.72 13.51
N ALA A 152 8.63 7.77 14.14
CA ALA A 152 7.45 7.66 14.99
C ALA A 152 6.24 7.08 14.24
N GLY A 153 6.11 7.37 12.94
CA GLY A 153 5.04 6.84 12.12
C GLY A 153 5.17 5.36 11.77
N MET A 154 6.24 4.64 12.11
CA MET A 154 6.26 3.20 11.79
C MET A 154 5.43 2.39 12.79
N TYR A 155 4.51 1.55 12.31
CA TYR A 155 3.59 0.74 13.14
C TYR A 155 3.90 -0.77 13.10
N LYS A 156 3.30 -1.57 13.98
CA LYS A 156 3.42 -3.04 13.98
C LYS A 156 2.11 -3.66 13.46
N ILE A 157 2.23 -4.77 12.73
CA ILE A 157 1.07 -5.55 12.28
C ILE A 157 0.79 -6.67 13.30
N ASN A 158 -0.17 -6.42 14.17
CA ASN A 158 -0.73 -7.34 15.17
C ASN A 158 -2.10 -7.87 14.75
N SER A 159 -2.88 -7.07 14.02
CA SER A 159 -4.27 -7.34 13.68
C SER A 159 -4.55 -7.15 12.18
N ILE A 160 -5.75 -7.54 11.74
CA ILE A 160 -6.19 -7.28 10.37
C ILE A 160 -6.62 -5.82 10.15
N ALA A 161 -6.86 -5.08 11.22
CA ALA A 161 -7.22 -3.66 11.18
C ALA A 161 -5.99 -2.81 10.84
N ASP A 162 -4.79 -3.25 11.24
CA ASP A 162 -3.53 -2.52 10.97
C ASP A 162 -3.18 -2.43 9.46
N PHE A 163 -3.91 -3.13 8.59
CA PHE A 163 -3.81 -2.96 7.12
C PHE A 163 -4.65 -1.78 6.59
N ASN A 164 -5.48 -1.18 7.43
CA ASN A 164 -6.20 0.06 7.16
C ASN A 164 -5.25 1.27 7.26
N ASN A 165 -4.15 1.13 8.01
CA ASN A 165 -3.19 2.22 8.15
C ASN A 165 -2.56 2.60 6.81
N ASP A 166 -2.42 3.90 6.61
CA ASP A 166 -1.85 4.49 5.41
C ASP A 166 -0.40 4.02 5.19
N LEU A 167 0.05 4.11 3.94
CA LEU A 167 1.44 3.91 3.57
C LEU A 167 1.93 5.23 2.99
N ILE A 168 2.78 5.93 3.72
CA ILE A 168 3.22 7.29 3.40
C ILE A 168 4.72 7.27 3.10
N ASN A 169 5.09 7.65 1.88
CA ASN A 169 6.46 7.77 1.43
C ASN A 169 6.74 9.19 0.92
N ILE A 170 7.74 9.85 1.50
CA ILE A 170 8.22 11.16 1.09
C ILE A 170 9.62 11.02 0.50
N ASN A 171 9.84 11.49 -0.73
CA ASN A 171 11.16 11.50 -1.38
C ASN A 171 11.92 10.15 -1.31
N GLY A 172 11.19 9.03 -1.37
CA GLY A 172 11.76 7.68 -1.24
C GLY A 172 11.90 7.16 0.19
N SER A 173 11.71 7.99 1.21
CA SER A 173 11.76 7.64 2.63
C SER A 173 10.38 7.35 3.20
N TRP A 174 10.25 6.29 4.00
CA TRP A 174 8.99 5.93 4.64
C TRP A 174 8.73 6.79 5.88
N LEU A 175 7.60 7.52 5.89
CA LEU A 175 7.10 8.25 7.06
C LEU A 175 6.15 7.39 7.89
N HIS A 176 5.25 6.66 7.22
CA HIS A 176 4.28 5.77 7.85
C HIS A 176 4.26 4.44 7.08
N ALA A 177 4.70 3.37 7.74
CA ALA A 177 4.85 2.05 7.15
C ALA A 177 4.99 0.96 8.24
N PRO A 178 4.69 -0.31 7.93
CA PRO A 178 4.89 -1.39 8.87
C PRO A 178 6.38 -1.60 9.19
N ARG A 179 6.73 -1.70 10.47
CA ARG A 179 8.07 -2.05 10.94
C ARG A 179 8.38 -3.49 10.54
N ILE A 180 9.58 -3.70 9.98
CA ILE A 180 10.15 -5.03 9.84
C ILE A 180 10.41 -5.54 11.27
N MET A 181 9.61 -6.50 11.73
CA MET A 181 9.81 -7.10 13.04
C MET A 181 11.17 -7.81 13.04
N PHE A 182 12.16 -7.26 13.75
CA PHE A 182 13.34 -8.02 14.12
C PHE A 182 12.87 -9.07 15.12
N ARG A 183 12.91 -10.35 14.74
CA ARG A 183 12.54 -11.45 15.63
C ARG A 183 13.67 -11.62 16.66
N GLY A 184 13.67 -10.79 17.70
CA GLY A 184 14.68 -10.83 18.77
C GLY A 184 14.81 -9.53 19.55
N SER A 185 13.83 -9.22 20.40
CA SER A 185 13.98 -8.36 21.59
C SER A 185 12.79 -8.56 22.51
#